data_AF-A0A821IHL6-F1
#
_entry.id   AF-A0A821IHL6-F1
#
_cell.length_a   1.000
_cell.length_b   1.000
_cell.length_c   1.000
_cell.angle_alpha   90.00
_cell.angle_beta   90.00
_cell.angle_gamma   90.00
#
_symmetry.space_group_name_H-M   'P 1'
#
loop_
_entity.id
_entity.type
_entity.pdbx_description
1 polymer ?
#
loop_
_entity_poly.entity_id
_entity_poly.type
_entity_poly.pdbx_seq_one_letter_code
_entity_poly.pdbx_strand_id
1 'polypeptide(L)'
;QQCIEITKIKGLNEDDLFNEFTELKLTFEIIKKKEIPIFDQIQFFLSNEGEKNNHKSSTTTTSIHQSEDEEDEEEPTKLIRSDQLWAMLFAVNTTPTPNMRKLICFLYSIPASNAYVESIFSDMKHLLNDSRNRMSVDSIAAELQIRRNSSWSCTDMHKHLLSQKELLGAISSTNKYTFKKQRV
;
A
#
# COMPACT_ATOMS: atom_id res chain seq x y z
N GLN A 1 1.90 -28.66 -6.05
CA GLN A 1 2.98 -27.99 -5.31
C GLN A 1 3.53 -26.86 -6.16
N GLN A 2 3.10 -25.62 -5.92
CA GLN A 2 3.80 -24.47 -6.48
C GLN A 2 5.09 -24.31 -5.66
N CYS A 3 6.23 -24.44 -6.33
CA CYS A 3 7.52 -24.14 -5.71
C CYS A 3 7.50 -22.67 -5.28
N ILE A 4 7.72 -22.43 -4.00
CA ILE A 4 8.01 -21.08 -3.49
C ILE A 4 9.41 -20.76 -4.03
N GLU A 5 9.49 -20.14 -5.19
CA GLU A 5 10.70 -19.40 -5.54
C GLU A 5 10.89 -18.35 -4.44
N ILE A 6 12.01 -18.46 -3.72
CA ILE A 6 12.39 -17.46 -2.72
C ILE A 6 12.63 -16.17 -3.49
N THR A 7 11.64 -15.28 -3.48
CA THR A 7 11.76 -13.96 -4.09
C THR A 7 12.88 -13.19 -3.40
N LYS A 8 14.00 -13.01 -4.09
CA LYS A 8 15.12 -12.23 -3.56
C LYS A 8 14.74 -10.75 -3.54
N ILE A 9 14.82 -10.13 -2.36
CA ILE A 9 14.66 -8.69 -2.23
C ILE A 9 15.88 -8.02 -2.87
N LYS A 10 15.65 -7.29 -3.96
CA LYS A 10 16.73 -6.68 -4.75
C LYS A 10 17.54 -5.69 -3.92
N GLY A 11 18.86 -5.89 -3.86
CA GLY A 11 19.78 -4.98 -3.16
C GLY A 11 19.64 -4.99 -1.64
N LEU A 12 19.16 -6.11 -1.07
CA LEU A 12 19.24 -6.38 0.36
C LEU A 12 20.65 -6.87 0.70
N ASN A 13 21.30 -6.24 1.67
CA ASN A 13 22.53 -6.75 2.26
C ASN A 13 22.16 -7.56 3.51
N GLU A 14 22.35 -8.88 3.46
CA GLU A 14 22.00 -9.80 4.56
C GLU A 14 22.93 -9.63 5.77
N ASP A 15 24.20 -9.30 5.55
CA ASP A 15 25.18 -9.11 6.63
C ASP A 15 24.86 -7.87 7.46
N ASP A 16 24.41 -6.79 6.81
CA ASP A 16 23.99 -5.56 7.49
C ASP A 16 22.63 -5.71 8.18
N LEU A 17 21.80 -6.65 7.72
CA LEU A 17 20.43 -6.83 8.24
C LEU A 17 20.41 -7.17 9.73
N PHE A 18 21.33 -8.04 10.18
CA PHE A 18 21.41 -8.43 11.59
C PHE A 18 21.81 -7.25 12.48
N ASN A 19 22.75 -6.42 12.01
CA ASN A 19 23.17 -5.22 12.72
C ASN A 19 22.01 -4.22 12.81
N GLU A 20 21.33 -3.94 11.70
CA GLU A 20 20.16 -3.07 11.67
C GLU A 20 19.01 -3.57 12.56
N PHE A 21 18.79 -4.88 12.60
CA PHE A 21 17.81 -5.49 13.50
C PHE A 21 18.16 -5.25 14.97
N THR A 22 19.44 -5.41 15.32
CA THR A 22 19.92 -5.20 16.69
C THR A 22 19.72 -3.76 17.12
N GLU A 23 20.03 -2.79 16.25
CA GLU A 23 19.79 -1.36 16.49
C GLU A 23 18.29 -1.04 16.70
N LEU A 24 17.42 -1.59 15.85
CA LEU A 24 15.97 -1.41 16.00
C LEU A 24 15.44 -2.06 17.29
N LYS A 25 15.98 -3.23 17.66
CA LYS A 25 15.63 -3.90 18.91
C LYS A 25 16.02 -3.06 20.12
N LEU A 26 17.22 -2.47 20.13
CA LEU A 26 17.66 -1.55 21.18
C LEU A 26 16.73 -0.33 21.27
N THR A 27 16.38 0.26 20.13
CA THR A 27 15.42 1.37 20.06
C THR A 27 14.07 0.98 20.64
N PHE A 28 13.56 -0.20 20.31
CA PHE A 28 12.31 -0.72 20.87
C PHE A 28 12.37 -0.91 22.39
N GLU A 29 13.47 -1.46 22.92
CA GLU A 29 13.66 -1.62 24.37
C GLU A 29 13.71 -0.26 25.09
N ILE A 30 14.31 0.77 24.47
CA ILE A 30 14.30 2.14 25.00
C ILE A 30 12.87 2.68 25.05
N ILE A 31 12.09 2.50 23.99
CA ILE A 31 10.69 2.93 23.91
C ILE A 31 9.84 2.22 24.98
N LYS A 32 10.06 0.92 25.17
CA LYS A 32 9.34 0.08 26.13
C LYS A 32 9.64 0.45 27.59
N LYS A 33 10.86 0.94 27.89
CA LYS A 33 11.27 1.36 29.23
C LYS A 33 10.76 2.73 29.65
N LYS A 34 10.15 3.50 28.75
CA LYS A 34 9.52 4.77 29.10
C LYS A 34 8.30 4.53 29.99
N GLU A 35 8.02 5.47 30.88
CA GLU A 35 6.85 5.41 31.78
C GLU A 35 5.51 5.48 31.03
N ILE A 36 5.54 5.99 29.79
CA ILE A 36 4.35 6.11 28.93
C ILE A 36 4.10 4.77 28.21
N PRO A 37 2.87 4.23 28.23
CA PRO A 37 2.54 3.02 27.47
C PRO A 37 2.85 3.15 25.98
N ILE A 38 3.34 2.08 25.35
CA ILE A 38 3.71 2.07 23.92
C ILE A 38 2.53 2.51 23.04
N PHE A 39 1.31 2.06 23.37
CA PHE A 39 0.11 2.46 22.63
C PHE A 39 -0.07 3.98 22.62
N ASP A 40 0.04 4.64 23.78
CA ASP A 40 -0.15 6.09 23.87
C ASP A 40 0.99 6.85 23.16
N GLN A 41 2.22 6.30 23.20
CA GLN A 41 3.34 6.83 22.40
C GLN A 41 3.08 6.76 20.89
N ILE A 42 2.49 5.66 20.39
CA ILE A 42 2.11 5.50 18.98
C ILE A 42 1.01 6.49 18.60
N GLN A 43 -0.05 6.61 19.42
CA GLN A 43 -1.14 7.54 19.13
C GLN A 43 -0.66 8.99 19.09
N PHE A 44 0.22 9.39 20.01
CA PHE A 44 0.85 10.71 19.98
C PHE A 44 1.67 10.92 18.70
N PHE A 45 2.46 9.92 18.29
CA PHE A 45 3.22 9.97 17.04
C PHE A 45 2.32 10.17 15.81
N LEU A 46 1.23 9.39 15.71
CA LEU A 46 0.32 9.45 14.57
C LEU A 46 -0.44 10.78 14.49
N SER A 47 -0.89 11.31 15.63
CA SER A 47 -1.54 12.63 15.68
C SER A 47 -0.61 13.74 15.19
N ASN A 48 0.67 13.69 15.56
CA ASN A 48 1.66 14.69 15.15
C ASN A 48 2.13 14.56 13.69
N GLU A 49 2.09 13.35 13.11
CA GLU A 49 2.38 13.12 11.69
C GLU A 49 1.20 13.54 10.79
N GLY A 50 -0.04 13.37 11.26
CA GLY A 50 -1.26 13.76 10.54
C GLY A 50 -1.32 15.26 10.23
N GLU A 51 -0.80 16.12 11.11
CA GLU A 51 -0.75 17.57 10.91
C GLU A 51 0.23 17.99 9.80
N LYS A 52 1.24 17.17 9.50
CA LYS A 52 2.25 17.45 8.45
C LYS A 52 1.81 16.97 7.06
N ASN A 53 0.89 16.01 6.99
CA ASN A 53 0.49 15.34 5.76
C ASN A 53 -1.01 15.53 5.47
N ASN A 54 -1.48 16.77 5.39
CA ASN A 54 -2.82 17.07 4.86
C ASN A 54 -2.84 16.94 3.32
N HIS A 55 -2.78 15.70 2.84
CA HIS A 55 -3.41 15.30 1.58
C HIS A 55 -3.88 13.83 1.67
N LYS A 56 -5.03 13.67 2.30
CA LYS A 56 -6.09 12.68 1.99
C LYS A 56 -5.63 11.22 1.79
N SER A 57 -5.60 10.45 2.88
CA SER A 57 -5.87 9.01 2.81
C SER A 57 -7.05 8.68 3.71
N SER A 58 -8.12 8.22 3.08
CA SER A 58 -9.38 7.86 3.73
C SER A 58 -9.22 6.47 4.32
N THR A 59 -9.13 6.38 5.65
CA THR A 59 -9.22 5.11 6.37
C THR A 59 -10.66 4.60 6.31
N THR A 60 -10.91 3.63 5.44
CA THR A 60 -12.07 2.73 5.58
C THR A 60 -11.71 1.68 6.63
N THR A 61 -12.37 1.75 7.78
CA THR A 61 -12.45 0.69 8.78
C THR A 61 -13.12 -0.53 8.17
N THR A 62 -12.33 -1.53 7.78
CA THR A 62 -12.85 -2.88 7.51
C THR A 62 -12.77 -3.67 8.80
N SER A 63 -13.90 -3.78 9.50
CA SER A 63 -14.10 -4.79 10.54
C SER A 63 -13.92 -6.18 9.93
N ILE A 64 -12.93 -6.91 10.40
CA ILE A 64 -12.86 -8.36 10.22
C ILE A 64 -13.70 -8.96 11.35
N HIS A 65 -14.92 -9.37 11.00
CA HIS A 65 -15.73 -10.25 11.84
C HIS A 65 -15.17 -11.67 11.67
N GLN A 66 -14.49 -12.17 12.70
CA GLN A 66 -14.42 -13.61 12.93
C GLN A 66 -15.41 -13.90 14.06
N SER A 67 -16.35 -14.78 13.73
CA SER A 67 -17.33 -15.37 14.62
C SER A 67 -16.65 -16.35 15.57
N GLU A 68 -16.76 -16.09 16.86
CA GLU A 68 -16.83 -17.10 17.92
C GLU A 68 -17.61 -16.47 19.07
N ASP A 69 -18.72 -17.13 19.42
CA ASP A 69 -19.61 -16.78 20.53
C ASP A 69 -18.86 -16.97 21.85
N GLU A 70 -18.84 -15.93 22.70
CA GLU A 70 -19.10 -15.99 24.15
C GLU A 70 -19.00 -14.56 24.72
N GLU A 71 -20.07 -14.15 25.43
CA GLU A 71 -20.21 -12.85 26.07
C GLU A 71 -19.28 -12.77 27.29
N ASP A 72 -18.18 -12.05 27.17
CA ASP A 72 -17.51 -11.38 28.28
C ASP A 72 -17.21 -9.94 27.85
N GLU A 73 -17.67 -8.95 28.65
CA GLU A 73 -17.32 -7.54 28.47
C GLU A 73 -15.81 -7.34 28.77
N GLU A 74 -14.95 -7.68 27.81
CA GLU A 74 -13.57 -7.21 27.78
C GLU A 74 -13.55 -5.77 27.26
N GLU A 75 -13.17 -4.83 28.14
CA GLU A 75 -12.65 -3.51 27.77
C GLU A 75 -11.83 -3.62 26.47
N PRO A 76 -12.09 -2.80 25.42
CA PRO A 76 -11.46 -2.96 24.12
C PRO A 76 -9.95 -2.90 24.31
N THR A 77 -9.31 -4.07 24.25
CA THR A 77 -7.87 -4.18 24.44
C THR A 77 -7.24 -3.27 23.39
N LYS A 78 -6.46 -2.28 23.85
CA LYS A 78 -5.83 -1.27 23.02
C LYS A 78 -4.85 -1.95 22.05
N LEU A 79 -5.37 -2.43 20.92
CA LEU A 79 -4.62 -3.24 19.98
C LEU A 79 -3.67 -2.35 19.19
N ILE A 80 -2.37 -2.61 19.35
CA ILE A 80 -1.34 -1.94 18.55
C ILE A 80 -1.29 -2.62 17.19
N ARG A 81 -1.58 -1.86 16.13
CA ARG A 81 -1.35 -2.33 14.77
C ARG A 81 0.15 -2.40 14.48
N SER A 82 0.59 -3.50 13.87
CA SER A 82 2.00 -3.75 13.59
C SER A 82 2.62 -2.69 12.65
N ASP A 83 1.87 -2.21 11.66
CA ASP A 83 2.36 -1.20 10.71
C ASP A 83 2.67 0.14 11.38
N GLN A 84 1.83 0.53 12.35
CA GLN A 84 2.02 1.77 13.12
C GLN A 84 3.26 1.67 14.02
N LEU A 85 3.48 0.50 14.62
CA LEU A 85 4.68 0.24 15.42
C LEU A 85 5.96 0.35 14.57
N TRP A 86 5.99 -0.28 13.39
CA TRP A 86 7.12 -0.20 12.48
C TRP A 86 7.36 1.23 11.98
N ALA A 87 6.31 1.97 11.64
CA ALA A 87 6.42 3.37 11.23
C ALA A 87 7.06 4.23 12.33
N MET A 88 6.59 4.10 13.57
CA MET A 88 7.14 4.81 14.72
C MET A 88 8.59 4.41 15.01
N LEU A 89 8.91 3.10 14.98
CA LEU A 89 10.27 2.61 15.17
C LEU A 89 11.25 3.20 14.16
N PHE A 90 10.88 3.22 12.88
CA PHE A 90 11.71 3.81 11.84
C PHE A 90 11.83 5.33 11.91
N ALA A 91 10.86 6.02 12.50
CA ALA A 91 10.87 7.47 12.67
C ALA A 91 11.70 7.90 13.90
N VAL A 92 11.66 7.12 14.97
CA VAL A 92 12.36 7.41 16.24
C VAL A 92 13.81 6.91 16.19
N ASN A 93 14.10 5.86 15.42
CA ASN A 93 15.46 5.35 15.28
C ASN A 93 16.38 6.42 14.65
N THR A 94 17.53 6.64 15.28
CA THR A 94 18.51 7.64 14.83
C THR A 94 19.45 7.09 13.77
N THR A 95 19.72 5.79 13.81
CA THR A 95 20.59 5.10 12.85
C THR A 95 19.77 4.70 11.61
N PRO A 96 20.24 4.98 10.38
CA PRO A 96 19.54 4.55 9.18
C PRO A 96 19.54 3.02 9.07
N THR A 97 18.37 2.43 8.87
CA THR A 97 18.18 0.98 8.70
C THR A 97 17.53 0.64 7.34
N PRO A 98 18.24 0.87 6.23
CA PRO A 98 17.70 0.72 4.88
C PRO A 98 17.34 -0.73 4.52
N ASN A 99 18.07 -1.73 5.00
CA ASN A 99 17.79 -3.13 4.69
C ASN A 99 16.56 -3.63 5.45
N MET A 100 16.43 -3.29 6.73
CA MET A 100 15.22 -3.56 7.52
C MET A 100 14.01 -2.84 6.96
N ARG A 101 14.15 -1.58 6.53
CA ARG A 101 13.06 -0.86 5.87
C ARG A 101 12.62 -1.55 4.59
N LYS A 102 13.55 -1.97 3.73
CA LYS A 102 13.21 -2.74 2.50
C LYS A 102 12.46 -4.03 2.83
N LEU A 103 12.92 -4.78 3.82
CA LEU A 103 12.29 -6.03 4.26
C LEU A 103 10.86 -5.80 4.75
N ILE A 104 10.66 -4.82 5.63
CA ILE A 104 9.33 -4.51 6.18
C ILE A 104 8.40 -3.94 5.11
N CYS A 105 8.88 -3.05 4.23
CA CYS A 105 8.10 -2.57 3.09
C CYS A 105 7.72 -3.72 2.14
N PHE A 106 8.62 -4.67 1.90
CA PHE A 106 8.31 -5.86 1.11
C PHE A 106 7.24 -6.71 1.79
N LEU A 107 7.35 -6.97 3.10
CA LEU A 107 6.36 -7.71 3.87
C LEU A 107 4.97 -7.08 3.78
N TYR A 108 4.86 -5.75 3.95
CA TYR A 108 3.58 -5.03 3.85
C TYR A 108 3.10 -4.79 2.41
N SER A 109 3.94 -5.04 1.40
CA SER A 109 3.50 -5.01 -0.01
C SER A 109 2.69 -6.25 -0.39
N ILE A 110 2.75 -7.31 0.41
CA ILE A 110 2.01 -8.54 0.19
C ILE A 110 0.63 -8.39 0.85
N PRO A 111 -0.48 -8.39 0.08
CA PRO A 111 -1.80 -8.31 0.66
C PRO A 111 -2.10 -9.59 1.45
N ALA A 112 -2.64 -9.43 2.66
CA ALA A 112 -3.01 -10.56 3.53
C ALA A 112 -4.27 -11.31 3.07
N SER A 113 -5.01 -10.78 2.09
CA SER A 113 -6.28 -11.33 1.63
C SER A 113 -6.40 -11.29 0.12
N ASN A 114 -7.07 -12.32 -0.42
CA ASN A 114 -7.44 -12.41 -1.82
C ASN A 114 -8.56 -11.43 -2.21
N ALA A 115 -9.22 -10.77 -1.25
CA ALA A 115 -10.32 -9.83 -1.51
C ALA A 115 -9.95 -8.73 -2.52
N TYR A 116 -8.69 -8.26 -2.50
CA TYR A 116 -8.21 -7.29 -3.48
C TYR A 116 -8.26 -7.85 -4.91
N VAL A 117 -7.72 -9.07 -5.10
CA VAL A 117 -7.71 -9.77 -6.39
C VAL A 117 -9.13 -10.13 -6.83
N GLU A 118 -9.97 -10.60 -5.91
CA GLU A 118 -11.38 -10.88 -6.18
C GLU A 118 -12.14 -9.63 -6.62
N SER A 119 -11.84 -8.46 -6.05
CA SER A 119 -12.44 -7.19 -6.49
C SER A 119 -12.06 -6.86 -7.94
N ILE A 120 -10.81 -7.15 -8.35
CA ILE A 120 -10.36 -6.97 -9.72
C ILE A 120 -11.08 -7.96 -10.65
N PHE A 121 -11.24 -9.21 -10.23
CA PHE A 121 -11.98 -10.20 -11.02
C PHE A 121 -13.47 -9.89 -11.13
N SER A 122 -14.07 -9.31 -10.09
CA SER A 122 -15.45 -8.82 -10.15
C SER A 122 -15.60 -7.71 -11.19
N ASP A 123 -14.71 -6.72 -11.18
CA ASP A 123 -14.68 -5.65 -12.19
C ASP A 123 -14.46 -6.20 -13.60
N MET A 124 -13.51 -7.13 -13.75
CA MET A 124 -13.21 -7.78 -15.03
C MET A 124 -14.44 -8.53 -15.56
N LYS A 125 -15.13 -9.27 -14.69
CA LYS A 125 -16.35 -10.02 -15.04
C LYS A 125 -17.48 -9.07 -15.44
N HIS A 126 -17.63 -7.93 -14.76
CA HIS A 126 -18.58 -6.90 -15.13
C HIS A 126 -18.30 -6.36 -16.54
N LEU A 127 -17.06 -5.99 -16.84
CA LEU A 127 -16.65 -5.47 -18.15
C LEU A 127 -16.79 -6.51 -19.28
N LEU A 128 -16.57 -7.79 -18.97
CA LEU A 128 -16.65 -8.87 -19.96
C LEU A 128 -18.09 -9.30 -20.26
N ASN A 129 -18.97 -9.24 -19.26
CA ASN A 129 -20.36 -9.70 -19.35
C ASN A 129 -21.35 -8.60 -19.71
N ASP A 130 -20.91 -7.34 -19.85
CA ASP A 130 -21.77 -6.26 -20.33
C ASP A 130 -22.15 -6.51 -21.80
N SER A 131 -23.26 -7.26 -21.94
CA SER A 131 -23.74 -7.90 -23.17
C SER A 131 -23.98 -6.95 -24.35
N ARG A 132 -24.01 -5.64 -24.08
CA ARG A 132 -24.27 -4.62 -25.09
C ARG A 132 -23.00 -4.12 -25.79
N ASN A 133 -21.82 -4.33 -25.20
CA ASN A 133 -20.55 -3.89 -25.79
C ASN A 133 -19.36 -4.70 -25.24
N ARG A 134 -19.23 -5.97 -25.67
CA ARG A 134 -18.09 -6.82 -25.28
C ARG A 134 -16.78 -6.16 -25.69
N MET A 135 -16.05 -5.64 -24.71
CA MET A 135 -14.73 -5.08 -24.91
C MET A 135 -13.70 -6.17 -25.18
N SER A 136 -12.68 -5.84 -25.98
CA SER A 136 -11.54 -6.72 -26.17
C SER A 136 -10.77 -6.91 -24.86
N VAL A 137 -10.07 -8.04 -24.69
CA VAL A 137 -9.27 -8.32 -23.49
C VAL A 137 -8.23 -7.22 -23.24
N ASP A 138 -7.60 -6.71 -24.30
CA ASP A 138 -6.62 -5.64 -24.21
C ASP A 138 -7.24 -4.33 -23.71
N SER A 139 -8.46 -4.01 -24.16
CA SER A 139 -9.19 -2.83 -23.70
C SER A 139 -9.60 -2.96 -22.23
N ILE A 140 -10.05 -4.14 -21.80
CA ILE A 140 -10.38 -4.43 -20.39
C ILE A 140 -9.14 -4.29 -19.51
N ALA A 141 -8.01 -4.86 -19.93
CA ALA A 141 -6.76 -4.76 -19.19
C ALA A 141 -6.29 -3.31 -19.04
N ALA A 142 -6.32 -2.53 -20.13
CA ALA A 142 -5.96 -1.11 -20.10
C ALA A 142 -6.89 -0.30 -19.20
N GLU A 143 -8.20 -0.55 -19.25
CA GLU A 143 -9.17 0.15 -18.39
C GLU A 143 -8.95 -0.18 -16.92
N LEU A 144 -8.77 -1.46 -16.57
CA LEU A 144 -8.49 -1.87 -15.19
C LEU A 144 -7.21 -1.23 -14.66
N GLN A 145 -6.15 -1.15 -15.49
CA GLN A 145 -4.90 -0.49 -15.11
C GLN A 145 -5.13 0.99 -14.80
N ILE A 146 -5.85 1.71 -15.65
CA ILE A 146 -6.15 3.13 -15.43
C ILE A 146 -7.00 3.30 -14.17
N ARG A 147 -8.04 2.49 -14.00
CA ARG A 147 -8.98 2.59 -12.88
C ARG A 147 -8.34 2.27 -11.54
N ARG A 148 -7.45 1.26 -11.49
CA ARG A 148 -6.82 0.80 -10.24
C ARG A 148 -5.57 1.59 -9.88
N ASN A 149 -4.87 2.17 -10.85
CA ASN A 149 -3.66 2.96 -10.60
C ASN A 149 -3.90 4.47 -10.53
N SER A 150 -5.11 4.94 -10.84
CA SER A 150 -5.46 6.36 -10.77
C SER A 150 -6.35 6.64 -9.56
N SER A 151 -6.03 7.70 -8.82
CA SER A 151 -6.90 8.26 -7.78
C SER A 151 -7.87 9.31 -8.32
N TRP A 152 -7.84 9.59 -9.63
CA TRP A 152 -8.65 10.63 -10.23
C TRP A 152 -10.07 10.17 -10.50
N SER A 153 -11.02 11.06 -10.28
CA SER A 153 -12.39 10.86 -10.76
C SER A 153 -12.42 10.81 -12.29
N CYS A 154 -13.43 10.17 -12.87
CA CYS A 154 -13.62 10.15 -14.32
C CYS A 154 -13.66 11.56 -14.91
N THR A 155 -14.26 12.51 -14.20
CA THR A 155 -14.33 13.92 -14.60
C THR A 155 -12.98 14.61 -14.58
N ASP A 156 -12.17 14.37 -13.56
CA ASP A 156 -10.84 14.99 -13.44
C ASP A 156 -9.87 14.39 -14.44
N MET A 157 -9.93 13.07 -14.63
CA MET A 157 -9.15 12.38 -15.64
C MET A 157 -9.50 12.85 -17.05
N HIS A 158 -10.79 13.03 -17.36
CA HIS A 158 -11.22 13.56 -18.65
C HIS A 158 -10.68 14.98 -18.88
N LYS A 159 -10.79 15.87 -17.89
CA LYS A 159 -10.21 17.22 -17.97
C LYS A 159 -8.69 17.18 -18.16
N HIS A 160 -8.00 16.31 -17.44
CA HIS A 160 -6.55 16.15 -17.58
C HIS A 160 -6.17 15.67 -18.98
N LEU A 161 -6.85 14.66 -19.52
CA LEU A 161 -6.60 14.18 -20.88
C LEU A 161 -6.83 15.27 -21.93
N LEU A 162 -7.87 16.09 -21.76
CA LEU A 162 -8.13 17.25 -22.62
C LEU A 162 -7.02 18.32 -22.56
N SER A 163 -6.35 18.48 -21.41
CA SER A 163 -5.22 19.40 -21.29
C SER A 163 -3.96 18.93 -22.02
N GLN A 164 -3.84 17.62 -22.29
CA GLN A 164 -2.66 16.99 -22.88
C GLN A 164 -2.78 16.91 -24.41
N LYS A 165 -2.63 18.05 -25.11
CA LYS A 165 -2.77 18.14 -26.58
C LYS A 165 -1.85 17.18 -27.35
N GLU A 166 -0.62 16.97 -26.89
CA GLU A 166 0.32 16.03 -27.51
C GLU A 166 -0.14 14.58 -27.40
N LEU A 167 -0.68 14.19 -26.23
CA LEU A 167 -1.24 12.86 -26.02
C LEU A 167 -2.45 12.63 -26.91
N LEU A 168 -3.36 13.61 -27.00
CA LEU A 168 -4.53 13.52 -27.88
C LEU A 168 -4.14 13.42 -29.35
N GLY A 169 -3.13 14.19 -29.78
CA GLY A 169 -2.57 14.10 -31.12
C GLY A 169 -1.92 12.75 -31.40
N ALA A 170 -1.28 12.15 -30.40
CA ALA A 170 -0.71 10.81 -30.53
C ALA A 170 -1.80 9.72 -30.60
N ILE A 171 -2.85 9.81 -29.79
CA ILE A 171 -3.99 8.86 -29.79
C ILE A 171 -4.72 8.86 -31.14
N SER A 172 -4.89 10.03 -31.77
CA SER A 172 -5.52 10.13 -33.09
C SER A 172 -4.60 9.75 -34.25
N SER A 173 -3.29 9.63 -33.98
CA SER A 173 -2.30 9.20 -34.97
C SER A 173 -2.06 7.70 -34.92
N THR A 174 -1.62 7.11 -36.03
CA THR A 174 -1.12 5.72 -36.06
C THR A 174 0.29 5.60 -35.45
N ASN A 175 0.90 6.71 -35.01
CA ASN A 175 2.27 6.72 -34.51
C ASN A 175 2.35 6.20 -33.08
N LYS A 176 3.35 5.35 -32.79
CA LYS A 176 3.62 4.86 -31.43
C LYS A 176 3.99 6.04 -30.51
N TYR A 177 3.57 5.96 -29.24
CA TYR A 177 3.79 6.96 -28.19
C TYR A 177 5.29 7.16 -27.84
N THR A 178 6.02 7.82 -28.74
CA THR A 178 7.49 7.99 -28.65
C THR A 178 7.92 9.16 -27.77
N PHE A 179 7.00 10.06 -27.43
CA PHE A 179 7.28 11.26 -26.62
C PHE A 179 7.46 10.96 -25.12
N LYS A 180 7.00 9.80 -24.61
CA LYS A 180 7.23 9.36 -23.22
C LYS A 180 8.41 8.39 -23.13
N LYS A 181 9.64 8.89 -23.26
CA LYS A 181 10.88 8.12 -23.02
C LYS A 181 11.50 8.32 -21.63
N GLN A 182 10.70 8.69 -20.63
CA GLN A 182 11.15 8.64 -19.23
C GLN A 182 10.35 7.56 -18.49
N ARG A 183 11.05 6.47 -18.16
CA ARG A 183 10.63 5.59 -17.08
C ARG A 183 10.88 6.35 -15.78
N VAL A 184 9.80 6.63 -15.05
CA VAL A 184 9.87 6.91 -13.61
C VAL A 184 10.18 5.60 -12.89
#